data_AF-A0A7G1GB23-F1
#
_entry.id   AF-A0A7G1GB23-F1
#
_cell.length_a   1.000
_cell.length_b   1.000
_cell.length_c   1.000
_cell.angle_alpha   90.00
_cell.angle_beta   90.00
_cell.angle_gamma   90.00
#
_symmetry.space_group_name_H-M   'P 1'
#
loop_
_entity.id
_entity.type
_entity.pdbx_description
1 polymer ?
#
loop_
_entity_poly.entity_id
_entity_poly.type
_entity_poly.pdbx_seq_one_letter_code
_entity_poly.pdbx_strand_id
1 'polypeptide(L)'
;MVFFYLMFLILIMIFVFISKVFFELSINKFIVEKHKHLEYILETKNPPNIWLKNTKNVQKKCLKKLTNLIKYLQSSKLVDSEESRKKMLLKLNKIQKNWMKKEYFKQINIKDD
;
A
#
# COMPACT_ATOMS: atom_id res chain seq x y z
N MET A 1 -0.94 30.74 38.76
CA MET A 1 -1.41 29.38 38.40
C MET A 1 -2.39 29.37 37.23
N VAL A 2 -3.44 30.20 37.22
CA VAL A 2 -4.47 30.19 36.15
C VAL A 2 -3.92 30.48 34.74
N PHE A 3 -2.96 31.41 34.59
CA PHE A 3 -2.36 31.71 33.28
C PHE A 3 -1.61 30.53 32.65
N PHE A 4 -0.86 29.76 33.46
CA PHE A 4 -0.17 28.55 32.97
C PHE A 4 -1.17 27.48 32.53
N TYR A 5 -2.28 27.35 33.26
CA TYR A 5 -3.37 26.44 32.89
C TYR A 5 -4.03 26.83 31.57
N LEU A 6 -4.32 28.11 31.36
CA LEU A 6 -4.89 28.60 30.09
C LEU A 6 -3.92 28.42 28.91
N MET A 7 -2.62 28.68 29.11
CA MET A 7 -1.60 28.45 28.08
C MET A 7 -1.50 26.96 27.70
N PHE A 8 -1.58 26.07 28.68
CA PHE A 8 -1.55 24.62 28.46
C PHE A 8 -2.79 24.13 27.69
N LEU A 9 -3.98 24.65 28.01
CA LEU A 9 -5.20 24.31 27.27
C LEU A 9 -5.13 24.72 25.79
N ILE A 10 -4.60 25.91 25.51
CA ILE A 10 -4.41 26.37 24.12
C ILE A 10 -3.44 25.44 23.38
N LEU A 11 -2.36 25.02 24.04
CA LEU A 11 -1.37 24.11 23.47
C LEU A 11 -1.97 22.72 23.17
N ILE A 12 -2.83 22.20 24.05
CA ILE A 12 -3.57 20.95 23.78
C ILE A 12 -4.49 21.11 22.57
N MET A 13 -5.23 22.22 22.47
CA MET A 13 -6.14 22.46 21.35
C MET A 13 -5.38 22.52 20.02
N ILE A 14 -4.23 23.19 19.99
CA ILE A 14 -3.33 23.22 18.82
C ILE A 14 -2.81 21.82 18.50
N PHE A 15 -2.38 21.06 19.52
CA PHE A 15 -1.88 19.71 19.33
C PHE A 15 -2.94 18.78 18.73
N VAL A 16 -4.18 18.84 19.21
CA VAL A 16 -5.30 18.05 18.67
C VAL A 16 -5.61 18.45 17.23
N PHE A 17 -5.59 19.75 16.92
CA PHE A 17 -5.81 20.25 15.56
C PHE A 17 -4.73 19.77 14.58
N ILE A 18 -3.46 19.92 14.95
CA ILE A 18 -2.32 19.42 14.16
C ILE A 18 -2.43 17.90 13.98
N SER A 19 -2.73 17.17 15.05
CA SER A 19 -2.91 15.72 15.00
C SER A 19 -3.97 15.33 13.99
N LYS A 20 -5.14 15.98 14.01
CA LYS A 20 -6.23 15.69 13.06
C LYS A 20 -5.78 15.85 11.60
N VAL A 21 -5.19 16.98 11.26
CA VAL A 21 -4.69 17.26 9.88
C VAL A 21 -3.62 16.24 9.49
N PHE A 22 -2.70 15.93 10.40
CA PHE A 22 -1.65 14.97 10.17
C PHE A 22 -2.21 13.55 9.93
N PHE A 23 -3.20 13.13 10.71
CA PHE A 23 -3.86 11.83 10.53
C PHE A 23 -4.58 11.74 9.19
N GLU A 24 -5.29 12.79 8.77
CA GLU A 24 -6.00 12.82 7.49
C GLU A 24 -5.06 12.71 6.28
N LEU A 25 -3.96 13.47 6.29
CA LEU A 25 -2.92 13.38 5.25
C LEU A 25 -2.24 12.01 5.25
N SER A 26 -1.96 11.47 6.43
CA SER A 26 -1.33 10.16 6.59
C SER A 26 -2.23 9.03 6.09
N ILE A 27 -3.52 9.07 6.43
CA ILE A 27 -4.50 8.08 5.96
C ILE A 27 -4.60 8.10 4.43
N ASN A 28 -4.74 9.29 3.83
CA ASN A 28 -4.81 9.41 2.38
C ASN A 28 -3.58 8.83 1.70
N LYS A 29 -2.37 9.17 2.18
CA LYS A 29 -1.15 8.67 1.55
C LYS A 29 -0.96 7.17 1.74
N PHE A 30 -1.20 6.64 2.94
CA PHE A 30 -0.90 5.24 3.24
C PHE A 30 -1.98 4.25 2.80
N ILE A 31 -3.26 4.63 2.86
CA ILE A 31 -4.39 3.74 2.55
C ILE A 31 -4.73 3.84 1.06
N VAL A 32 -4.83 5.05 0.51
CA VAL A 32 -5.26 5.24 -0.89
C VAL A 32 -4.19 4.74 -1.87
N GLU A 33 -2.91 5.01 -1.64
CA GLU A 33 -1.86 4.51 -2.54
C GLU A 33 -1.79 2.99 -2.56
N LYS A 34 -1.96 2.34 -1.40
CA LYS A 34 -1.98 0.87 -1.32
C LYS A 34 -3.19 0.29 -2.04
N HIS A 35 -4.37 0.89 -1.89
CA HIS A 35 -5.56 0.47 -2.63
C HIS A 35 -5.40 0.67 -4.14
N LYS A 36 -4.86 1.82 -4.56
CA LYS A 36 -4.61 2.09 -5.98
C LYS A 36 -3.64 1.08 -6.61
N HIS A 37 -2.57 0.74 -5.89
CA HIS A 37 -1.65 -0.30 -6.35
C HIS A 37 -2.28 -1.69 -6.36
N LEU A 38 -3.10 -2.00 -5.34
CA LEU A 38 -3.81 -3.26 -5.26
C LEU A 38 -4.78 -3.43 -6.44
N GLU A 39 -5.60 -2.42 -6.69
CA GLU A 39 -6.57 -2.39 -7.79
C GLU A 39 -5.87 -2.52 -9.15
N TYR A 40 -4.82 -1.73 -9.37
CA TYR A 40 -4.00 -1.82 -10.58
C TYR A 40 -3.44 -3.23 -10.80
N ILE A 41 -2.92 -3.88 -9.75
CA ILE A 41 -2.38 -5.25 -9.85
C ILE A 41 -3.49 -6.27 -10.11
N LEU A 42 -4.66 -6.11 -9.48
CA LEU A 42 -5.79 -7.02 -9.68
C LEU A 42 -6.35 -6.94 -11.10
N GLU A 43 -6.34 -5.76 -11.70
CA GLU A 43 -6.83 -5.51 -13.06
C GLU A 43 -5.78 -5.92 -14.12
N THR A 44 -4.57 -5.35 -14.03
CA THR A 44 -3.53 -5.53 -15.06
C THR A 44 -2.72 -6.80 -14.91
N LYS A 45 -2.72 -7.40 -13.71
CA LYS A 45 -1.82 -8.52 -13.31
C LYS A 45 -0.34 -8.18 -13.37
N ASN A 46 0.00 -6.91 -13.59
CA ASN A 46 1.36 -6.40 -13.77
C ASN A 46 1.82 -5.54 -12.59
N PRO A 47 3.13 -5.52 -12.29
CA PRO A 47 3.68 -4.63 -11.28
C PRO A 47 3.55 -3.17 -11.74
N PRO A 48 3.24 -2.22 -10.85
CA PRO A 48 3.27 -0.80 -11.19
C PRO A 48 4.65 -0.35 -11.69
N ASN A 49 4.70 0.47 -12.75
CA ASN A 49 5.97 0.92 -13.36
C ASN A 49 6.90 1.63 -12.37
N ILE A 50 6.33 2.29 -11.36
CA ILE A 50 7.05 2.93 -10.25
C ILE A 50 7.91 1.91 -9.47
N TRP A 51 7.51 0.64 -9.44
CA TRP A 51 8.25 -0.42 -8.75
C TRP A 51 9.42 -0.94 -9.57
N LEU A 52 9.32 -0.89 -10.89
CA LEU A 52 10.32 -1.34 -11.86
C LEU A 52 11.54 -0.41 -11.92
N LYS A 53 11.34 0.89 -11.64
CA LYS A 53 12.43 1.87 -11.69
C LYS A 53 13.60 1.57 -10.73
N ASN A 54 14.80 1.81 -11.22
CA ASN A 54 16.05 1.98 -10.46
C ASN A 54 16.47 0.79 -9.57
N THR A 55 16.39 -0.45 -10.07
CA THR A 55 16.76 -1.63 -9.24
C THR A 55 17.47 -2.73 -10.03
N LYS A 56 18.62 -3.21 -9.52
CA LYS A 56 19.34 -4.37 -10.09
C LYS A 56 18.56 -5.70 -9.98
N ASN A 57 17.64 -5.82 -9.01
CA ASN A 57 16.83 -7.02 -8.78
C ASN A 57 15.34 -6.66 -8.64
N VAL A 58 14.76 -6.29 -9.78
CA VAL A 58 13.36 -5.86 -9.91
C VAL A 58 12.38 -6.92 -9.41
N GLN A 59 12.64 -8.19 -9.74
CA GLN A 59 11.79 -9.32 -9.33
C GLN A 59 11.68 -9.41 -7.80
N LYS A 60 12.81 -9.43 -7.08
CA LYS A 60 12.81 -9.51 -5.61
C LYS A 60 12.08 -8.34 -4.96
N LYS A 61 12.25 -7.13 -5.50
CA LYS A 61 11.58 -5.92 -5.01
C LYS A 61 10.06 -5.98 -5.22
N CYS A 62 9.61 -6.34 -6.42
CA CYS A 62 8.19 -6.45 -6.74
C CYS A 62 7.51 -7.54 -5.90
N LEU A 63 8.16 -8.70 -5.74
CA LEU A 63 7.67 -9.77 -4.87
C LEU A 63 7.56 -9.30 -3.41
N LYS A 64 8.58 -8.62 -2.87
CA LYS A 64 8.53 -8.07 -1.50
C LYS A 64 7.37 -7.10 -1.31
N LYS A 65 7.15 -6.20 -2.27
CA LYS A 65 6.02 -5.25 -2.24
C LYS A 65 4.66 -5.95 -2.33
N LEU A 66 4.54 -6.95 -3.20
CA LEU A 66 3.31 -7.75 -3.31
C LEU A 66 3.02 -8.53 -2.02
N THR A 67 4.03 -9.13 -1.38
CA THR A 67 3.87 -9.79 -0.07
C THR A 67 3.39 -8.81 1.00
N ASN A 68 3.91 -7.59 1.01
CA ASN A 68 3.46 -6.57 1.95
C ASN A 68 2.01 -6.15 1.70
N LEU A 69 1.57 -6.06 0.44
CA LEU A 69 0.16 -5.81 0.11
C LEU A 69 -0.76 -6.95 0.56
N ILE A 70 -0.33 -8.21 0.37
CA ILE A 70 -1.07 -9.39 0.85
C ILE A 70 -1.22 -9.34 2.37
N LYS A 71 -0.12 -9.07 3.10
CA LYS A 71 -0.13 -8.95 4.57
C LYS A 71 -1.04 -7.82 5.04
N TYR A 72 -0.98 -6.67 4.37
CA TYR A 72 -1.86 -5.54 4.64
C TYR A 72 -3.33 -5.90 4.45
N LEU A 73 -3.68 -6.57 3.34
CA LEU A 73 -5.04 -7.00 3.06
C LEU A 73 -5.55 -8.01 4.10
N GLN A 74 -4.68 -8.91 4.58
CA GLN A 74 -5.02 -9.88 5.63
C GLN A 74 -5.32 -9.20 6.97
N SER A 75 -4.56 -8.18 7.36
CA SER A 75 -4.71 -7.52 8.66
C SER A 75 -5.71 -6.35 8.66
N SER A 76 -6.06 -5.81 7.49
CA SER A 76 -6.96 -4.65 7.40
C SER A 76 -8.44 -5.04 7.43
N LYS A 77 -9.26 -4.24 8.13
CA LYS A 77 -10.73 -4.29 8.07
C LYS A 77 -11.34 -3.53 6.87
N LEU A 78 -10.51 -3.07 5.93
CA LEU A 78 -10.92 -2.15 4.85
C LEU A 78 -11.66 -2.83 3.68
N VAL A 79 -11.80 -4.16 3.71
CA VAL A 79 -12.66 -4.87 2.77
C VAL A 79 -13.92 -5.28 3.51
N ASP A 80 -15.06 -4.73 3.06
CA ASP A 80 -16.36 -4.80 3.72
C ASP A 80 -16.83 -6.24 4.00
N SER A 81 -16.51 -7.18 3.11
CA SER A 81 -16.83 -8.60 3.31
C SER A 81 -15.59 -9.51 3.38
N GLU A 82 -15.62 -10.45 4.31
CA GLU A 82 -14.59 -11.50 4.43
C GLU A 82 -14.47 -12.33 3.14
N GLU A 83 -15.59 -12.54 2.44
CA GLU A 83 -15.63 -13.21 1.14
C GLU A 83 -14.88 -12.45 0.05
N SER A 84 -15.08 -11.13 -0.07
CA SER A 84 -14.35 -10.28 -1.02
C SER A 84 -12.86 -10.31 -0.72
N ARG A 85 -12.49 -10.30 0.57
CA ARG A 85 -11.10 -10.40 1.02
C ARG A 85 -10.48 -11.74 0.60
N LYS A 86 -11.17 -12.86 0.82
CA LYS A 86 -10.71 -14.20 0.39
C LYS A 86 -10.52 -14.26 -1.13
N LYS A 87 -11.47 -13.74 -1.91
CA LYS A 87 -11.40 -13.71 -3.37
C LYS A 87 -10.21 -12.87 -3.88
N MET A 88 -9.98 -11.70 -3.29
CA MET A 88 -8.82 -10.87 -3.62
C MET A 88 -7.50 -11.56 -3.25
N LEU A 89 -7.40 -12.16 -2.07
CA LEU A 89 -6.21 -12.90 -1.63
C LEU A 89 -5.89 -14.07 -2.57
N LEU A 90 -6.90 -14.82 -3.01
CA LEU A 90 -6.72 -15.90 -3.99
C LEU A 90 -6.14 -15.38 -5.31
N LYS A 91 -6.66 -14.26 -5.82
CA LYS A 91 -6.13 -13.61 -7.04
C LYS A 91 -4.69 -13.15 -6.84
N LEU A 92 -4.38 -12.44 -5.76
CA LEU A 92 -3.03 -11.95 -5.47
C LEU A 92 -2.01 -13.07 -5.31
N ASN A 93 -2.38 -14.16 -4.63
CA ASN A 93 -1.52 -15.33 -4.49
C ASN A 93 -1.24 -15.99 -5.86
N LYS A 94 -2.22 -16.03 -6.75
CA LYS A 94 -2.02 -16.53 -8.13
C LYS A 94 -1.06 -15.62 -8.91
N ILE A 95 -1.21 -14.30 -8.78
CA ILE A 95 -0.31 -13.31 -9.40
C ILE A 95 1.11 -13.45 -8.84
N GLN A 96 1.26 -13.59 -7.52
CA GLN A 96 2.55 -13.79 -6.87
C GLN A 96 3.28 -15.04 -7.39
N LYS A 97 2.56 -16.17 -7.51
CA LYS A 97 3.11 -17.40 -8.10
C LYS A 97 3.58 -17.17 -9.54
N ASN A 98 2.85 -16.39 -10.32
CA ASN A 98 3.26 -16.05 -11.68
C ASN A 98 4.54 -15.21 -11.70
N TRP A 99 4.63 -14.20 -10.82
CA TRP A 99 5.80 -13.33 -10.71
C TRP A 99 7.04 -14.04 -10.16
N MET A 100 6.89 -15.16 -9.44
CA MET A 100 8.01 -16.00 -9.03
C MET A 100 8.69 -16.70 -10.21
N LYS A 101 7.97 -16.92 -11.32
CA LYS A 101 8.57 -17.49 -12.54
C LYS A 101 9.56 -16.49 -13.14
N LYS A 102 10.81 -16.92 -13.34
CA LYS A 102 11.89 -16.07 -13.87
C LYS A 102 11.57 -15.48 -15.26
N GLU A 103 10.76 -16.18 -16.05
CA GLU A 103 10.37 -15.77 -17.41
C GLU A 103 9.46 -14.54 -17.42
N TYR A 104 8.66 -14.33 -16.37
CA TYR A 104 7.68 -13.25 -16.32
C TYR A 104 8.34 -11.86 -16.40
N PHE A 105 9.37 -11.61 -15.59
CA PHE A 105 10.08 -10.33 -15.60
C PHE A 105 10.99 -10.15 -16.83
N LYS A 106 11.39 -11.24 -17.49
CA LYS A 106 12.07 -11.14 -18.79
C LYS A 106 11.10 -10.61 -19.86
N GLN A 107 9.85 -11.08 -19.88
CA GLN A 107 8.84 -10.64 -20.85
C GLN A 107 8.39 -9.19 -20.66
N ILE A 108 8.43 -8.68 -19.42
CA ILE A 108 8.05 -7.29 -19.13
C ILE A 108 9.14 -6.32 -19.54
N ASN A 109 10.42 -6.62 -19.28
CA ASN A 109 11.53 -5.76 -19.68
C ASN A 109 11.66 -5.61 -21.21
N ILE A 110 11.17 -6.56 -22.01
CA ILE A 110 11.23 -6.51 -23.48
C ILE A 110 10.15 -5.58 -24.07
N LYS A 111 9.12 -5.20 -23.31
CA LYS A 111 8.01 -4.35 -23.79
C LYS A 111 8.21 -2.85 -23.56
N ASP A 112 9.21 -2.47 -22.77
CA ASP A 112 9.51 -1.09 -22.39
C ASP A 112 10.73 -0.51 -23.15
N ASP A 113 11.32 -1.27 -24.08
CA ASP A 113 12.34 -0.83 -25.06
C ASP A 113 11.69 -0.65 -26.46
#